data_AF-A0A521SI83-F1
#
_entry.id   AF-A0A521SI83-F1
#
_cell.length_a   1.000
_cell.length_b   1.000
_cell.length_c   1.000
_cell.angle_alpha   90.00
_cell.angle_beta   90.00
_cell.angle_gamma   90.00
#
_symmetry.space_group_name_H-M   'P 1'
#
loop_
_entity.id
_entity.type
_entity.pdbx_description
1 polymer ?
#
loop_
_entity_poly.entity_id
_entity_poly.type
_entity_poly.pdbx_seq_one_letter_code
_entity_poly.pdbx_strand_id
1 'polypeptide(L)'
;MRQRPRILLDGAHNPAGARALADYLADVDPRRQGKHWLITGIMRDKNIPEILAPLAPWADEIVLTRPEIDRAAEPDLLIASLQKTPAAQTIRERVPEAIAYVESLLRPEDTLVITGSLYTVGEAKAVYSGTVPSLLRG
;
A
#
# COMPACT_ATOMS: atom_id res chain seq x y z
N MET A 1 20.20 -5.68 -17.64
CA MET A 1 19.92 -6.19 -16.27
C MET A 1 18.41 -6.25 -16.13
N ARG A 2 17.83 -7.38 -15.72
CA ARG A 2 16.38 -7.45 -15.44
C ARG A 2 16.11 -6.65 -14.17
N GLN A 3 15.52 -5.46 -14.29
CA GLN A 3 14.99 -4.76 -13.12
C GLN A 3 13.87 -5.62 -12.54
N ARG A 4 13.78 -5.70 -11.22
CA ARG A 4 12.65 -6.31 -10.53
C ARG A 4 11.82 -5.15 -9.96
N PRO A 5 10.49 -5.24 -9.96
CA PRO A 5 9.66 -4.21 -9.35
C PRO A 5 10.11 -3.97 -7.91
N ARG A 6 10.07 -2.71 -7.48
CA ARG A 6 10.42 -2.33 -6.11
C ARG A 6 9.24 -2.66 -5.21
N ILE A 7 9.45 -3.44 -4.17
CA ILE A 7 8.41 -3.76 -3.18
C ILE A 7 8.84 -3.21 -1.82
N LEU A 8 8.02 -2.33 -1.25
CA LEU A 8 8.22 -1.71 0.06
C LEU A 8 7.09 -2.11 1.00
N LEU A 9 7.45 -2.63 2.17
CA LEU A 9 6.51 -2.81 3.29
C LEU A 9 6.80 -1.76 4.35
N ASP A 10 5.77 -1.01 4.74
CA ASP A 10 5.89 0.10 5.71
C ASP A 10 4.73 0.11 6.71
N GLY A 11 5.07 0.26 8.00
CA GLY A 11 4.13 0.21 9.11
C GLY A 11 3.23 1.44 9.30
N ALA A 12 3.25 2.44 8.41
CA ALA A 12 2.44 3.65 8.52
C ALA A 12 0.93 3.34 8.70
N HIS A 13 0.39 3.76 9.83
CA HIS A 13 -1.00 3.49 10.24
C HIS A 13 -1.62 4.68 11.01
N ASN A 14 -0.96 5.83 10.96
CA ASN A 14 -1.39 7.10 11.54
C ASN A 14 -0.96 8.26 10.62
N PRO A 15 -1.53 9.47 10.78
CA PRO A 15 -1.27 10.59 9.87
C PRO A 15 0.21 10.98 9.78
N ALA A 16 0.93 11.01 10.91
CA ALA A 16 2.34 11.37 10.95
C ALA A 16 3.21 10.34 10.20
N GLY A 17 2.95 9.05 10.40
CA GLY A 17 3.61 7.95 9.70
C GLY A 17 3.32 7.97 8.21
N ALA A 18 2.06 8.21 7.82
CA ALA A 18 1.67 8.31 6.42
C ALA A 18 2.35 9.50 5.71
N ARG A 19 2.51 10.63 6.40
CA ARG A 19 3.28 11.77 5.89
C ARG A 19 4.76 11.42 5.73
N ALA A 20 5.37 10.80 6.74
CA ALA A 20 6.77 10.39 6.71
C ALA A 20 7.06 9.32 5.63
N LEU A 21 6.07 8.49 5.31
CA LEU A 21 6.13 7.55 4.19
C LEU A 21 6.02 8.29 2.85
N ALA A 22 5.05 9.21 2.71
CA ALA A 22 4.90 10.00 1.48
C ALA A 22 6.15 10.83 1.15
N ASP A 23 6.76 11.47 2.15
CA ASP A 23 7.99 12.25 1.98
C ASP A 23 9.16 11.34 1.55
N TYR A 24 9.32 10.18 2.19
CA TYR A 24 10.31 9.19 1.80
C TYR A 24 10.11 8.69 0.37
N LEU A 25 8.87 8.40 -0.03
CA LEU A 25 8.54 7.93 -1.38
C LEU A 25 8.86 8.97 -2.45
N ALA A 26 8.67 10.25 -2.15
CA ALA A 26 9.07 11.34 -3.05
C ALA A 26 10.60 11.43 -3.20
N ASP A 27 11.35 11.19 -2.12
CA ASP A 27 12.81 11.27 -2.11
C ASP A 27 13.49 10.08 -2.82
N VAL A 28 12.95 8.86 -2.66
CA VAL A 28 13.57 7.64 -3.19
C VAL A 28 13.17 7.28 -4.62
N ASP A 29 12.17 7.96 -5.19
CA ASP A 29 11.86 7.90 -6.61
C ASP A 29 11.52 9.29 -7.19
N PRO A 30 12.50 10.20 -7.25
CA PRO A 30 12.28 11.57 -7.71
C PRO A 30 11.97 11.65 -9.21
N ARG A 31 12.26 10.58 -9.97
CA ARG A 31 12.00 10.50 -11.41
C ARG A 31 10.65 9.84 -11.73
N ARG A 32 9.95 9.29 -10.73
CA ARG A 32 8.63 8.68 -10.84
C ARG A 32 8.58 7.67 -12.00
N GLN A 33 9.49 6.70 -11.96
CA GLN A 33 9.64 5.73 -13.05
C GLN A 33 8.63 4.60 -12.88
N GLY A 34 7.99 4.21 -13.99
CA GLY A 34 6.97 3.15 -13.96
C GLY A 34 5.68 3.60 -13.27
N LYS A 35 4.87 2.62 -12.87
CA LYS A 35 3.58 2.80 -12.20
C LYS A 35 3.72 2.62 -10.70
N HIS A 36 3.02 3.44 -9.92
CA HIS A 36 2.99 3.36 -8.47
C HIS A 36 1.73 2.66 -7.97
N TRP A 37 1.92 1.54 -7.28
CA TRP A 37 0.87 0.72 -6.71
C TRP A 37 0.87 0.84 -5.19
N LEU A 38 -0.31 1.03 -4.60
CA LEU A 38 -0.51 1.07 -3.16
C LEU A 38 -1.51 -0.01 -2.75
N ILE A 39 -1.07 -0.98 -1.94
CA ILE A 39 -1.98 -1.88 -1.20
C ILE A 39 -2.15 -1.32 0.21
N THR A 40 -3.39 -1.08 0.64
CA THR A 40 -3.65 -0.52 1.97
C THR A 40 -4.83 -1.19 2.66
N GLY A 41 -4.60 -1.58 3.91
CA GLY A 41 -5.63 -2.02 4.85
C GLY A 41 -5.44 -1.30 6.18
N ILE A 42 -6.46 -0.56 6.61
CA ILE A 42 -6.38 0.34 7.77
C ILE A 42 -7.35 -0.15 8.85
N MET A 43 -6.99 0.04 10.12
CA MET A 43 -7.88 -0.29 11.24
C MET A 43 -9.02 0.72 11.34
N ARG A 44 -10.23 0.26 11.67
CA ARG A 44 -11.46 1.08 11.71
C ARG A 44 -11.46 2.18 12.76
N ASP A 45 -10.62 2.07 13.78
CA ASP A 45 -10.45 3.07 14.85
C ASP A 45 -9.48 4.21 14.47
N LYS A 46 -8.89 4.18 13.27
CA LYS A 46 -7.92 5.18 12.81
C LYS A 46 -8.57 6.28 11.98
N ASN A 47 -7.88 7.42 11.90
CA ASN A 47 -8.25 8.52 11.03
C ASN A 47 -7.89 8.18 9.56
N ILE A 48 -8.75 7.38 8.92
CA ILE A 48 -8.56 6.89 7.55
C ILE A 48 -8.33 8.04 6.55
N PRO A 49 -9.13 9.13 6.54
CA PRO A 49 -8.92 10.24 5.61
C PRO A 49 -7.52 10.86 5.75
N GLU A 50 -7.06 11.12 6.97
CA GLU A 50 -5.75 11.73 7.20
C GLU A 50 -4.58 10.77 6.92
N ILE A 51 -4.78 9.45 7.02
CA ILE A 51 -3.78 8.46 6.63
C ILE A 51 -3.66 8.36 5.11
N LEU A 52 -4.79 8.33 4.40
CA LEU A 52 -4.79 8.15 2.94
C LEU A 52 -4.45 9.44 2.19
N ALA A 53 -4.81 10.62 2.72
CA ALA A 53 -4.57 11.91 2.08
C ALA A 53 -3.12 12.15 1.61
N PRO A 54 -2.07 11.88 2.42
CA PRO A 54 -0.69 12.06 1.95
C PRO A 54 -0.21 10.97 0.99
N LEU A 55 -0.81 9.77 1.01
CA LEU A 55 -0.37 8.63 0.21
C LEU A 55 -1.03 8.57 -1.17
N ALA A 56 -2.32 8.95 -1.25
CA ALA A 56 -3.11 8.87 -2.46
C ALA A 56 -2.52 9.63 -3.67
N PRO A 57 -1.89 10.82 -3.53
CA PRO A 57 -1.26 11.52 -4.64
C PRO A 57 -0.02 10.82 -5.21
N TRP A 58 0.62 9.95 -4.42
CA TRP A 58 1.79 9.21 -4.89
C TRP A 58 1.41 8.03 -5.79
N ALA A 59 0.26 7.39 -5.53
CA ALA A 59 -0.19 6.18 -6.21
C ALA A 59 -0.92 6.47 -7.54
N ASP A 60 -0.71 5.62 -8.54
CA ASP A 60 -1.53 5.58 -9.75
C ASP A 60 -2.65 4.53 -9.63
N GLU A 61 -2.43 3.48 -8.84
CA GLU A 61 -3.39 2.42 -8.50
C GLU A 61 -3.41 2.17 -7.00
N ILE A 62 -4.61 2.10 -6.43
CA ILE A 62 -4.84 1.82 -5.02
C ILE A 62 -5.69 0.55 -4.91
N VAL A 63 -5.12 -0.47 -4.27
CA VAL A 63 -5.81 -1.71 -3.92
C VAL A 63 -6.18 -1.68 -2.45
N LEU A 64 -7.48 -1.64 -2.19
CA LEU A 64 -8.05 -1.63 -0.86
C LEU A 64 -8.27 -3.06 -0.40
N THR A 65 -7.75 -3.39 0.78
CA THR A 65 -7.80 -4.74 1.34
C THR A 65 -8.16 -4.71 2.82
N ARG A 66 -8.53 -5.87 3.36
CA ARG A 66 -8.84 -6.05 4.76
C ARG A 66 -7.92 -7.11 5.37
N PRO A 67 -7.00 -6.76 6.30
CA PRO A 67 -6.28 -7.78 7.06
C PRO A 67 -7.26 -8.60 7.91
N GLU A 68 -6.93 -9.86 8.17
CA GLU A 68 -7.75 -10.85 8.88
C GLU A 68 -7.78 -10.58 10.39
N ILE A 69 -8.44 -9.48 10.76
CA ILE A 69 -8.69 -9.05 12.13
C ILE A 69 -10.00 -8.26 12.23
N ASP A 70 -10.77 -8.50 13.28
CA ASP A 70 -12.09 -7.88 13.52
C ASP A 70 -12.07 -6.34 13.53
N ARG A 71 -10.90 -5.76 13.81
CA ARG A 71 -10.69 -4.31 13.87
C ARG A 71 -10.39 -3.66 12.52
N ALA A 72 -10.23 -4.42 11.45
CA ALA A 72 -10.01 -3.85 10.12
C ALA A 72 -11.23 -3.03 9.66
N ALA A 73 -10.98 -1.93 8.96
CA ALA A 73 -12.04 -1.20 8.27
C ALA A 73 -12.52 -2.01 7.06
N GLU A 74 -13.81 -1.89 6.74
CA GLU A 74 -14.32 -2.39 5.46
C GLU A 74 -13.70 -1.61 4.30
N PRO A 75 -13.33 -2.25 3.18
CA PRO A 75 -12.77 -1.56 2.02
C PRO A 75 -13.65 -0.41 1.51
N ASP A 76 -14.97 -0.53 1.61
CA ASP A 76 -15.93 0.53 1.25
C ASP A 76 -15.78 1.80 2.12
N LEU A 77 -15.28 1.70 3.34
CA LEU A 77 -14.96 2.89 4.15
C LEU A 77 -13.67 3.56 3.66
N LEU A 78 -12.73 2.78 3.13
CA LEU A 78 -11.49 3.30 2.57
C LEU A 78 -11.76 4.01 1.24
N ILE A 79 -12.60 3.45 0.38
CA ILE A 79 -12.93 4.02 -0.94
C ILE A 79 -13.62 5.39 -0.81
N ALA A 80 -14.44 5.57 0.22
CA ALA A 80 -15.09 6.85 0.51
C ALA A 80 -14.07 7.98 0.79
N SER A 81 -12.90 7.64 1.33
CA SER A 81 -11.81 8.59 1.60
C SER A 81 -10.98 8.93 0.34
N LEU A 82 -11.23 8.24 -0.77
CA LEU A 82 -10.47 8.32 -2.01
C LEU A 82 -11.27 8.92 -3.18
N GLN A 83 -12.48 9.42 -2.94
CA GLN A 83 -13.34 9.97 -4.00
C GLN A 83 -12.72 11.13 -4.80
N LYS A 84 -11.73 11.83 -4.22
CA LYS A 84 -11.05 12.97 -4.86
C LYS A 84 -9.70 12.60 -5.49
N THR A 85 -9.22 11.36 -5.35
CA THR A 85 -7.96 10.96 -6.00
C THR A 85 -8.21 10.57 -7.45
N PRO A 86 -7.31 10.95 -8.39
CA PRO A 86 -7.36 10.44 -9.76
C PRO A 86 -6.89 8.98 -9.88
N ALA A 87 -6.32 8.40 -8.81
CA ALA A 87 -5.84 7.03 -8.81
C ALA A 87 -7.00 6.04 -9.00
N ALA A 88 -6.78 5.02 -9.80
CA ALA A 88 -7.72 3.92 -9.96
C ALA A 88 -7.79 3.10 -8.66
N GLN A 89 -8.99 2.61 -8.34
CA GLN A 89 -9.31 1.99 -7.06
C GLN A 89 -9.89 0.60 -7.30
N THR A 90 -9.30 -0.41 -6.66
CA THR A 90 -9.74 -1.80 -6.75
C THR A 90 -9.87 -2.39 -5.35
N ILE A 91 -10.91 -3.18 -5.10
CA ILE A 91 -11.07 -3.91 -3.84
C ILE A 91 -10.62 -5.36 -4.02
N ARG A 92 -9.77 -5.84 -3.12
CA ARG A 92 -9.43 -7.26 -2.94
C ARG A 92 -9.48 -7.52 -1.44
N GLU A 93 -10.45 -8.31 -1.00
CA GLU A 93 -10.80 -8.36 0.42
C GLU A 93 -9.68 -8.92 1.29
N ARG A 94 -8.86 -9.84 0.76
CA ARG A 94 -7.75 -10.45 1.53
C ARG A 94 -6.38 -9.95 1.05
N VAL A 95 -5.46 -9.75 2.00
CA VAL A 95 -4.10 -9.25 1.70
C VAL A 95 -3.36 -10.15 0.68
N PRO A 96 -3.39 -11.50 0.78
CA PRO A 96 -2.76 -12.35 -0.24
C PRO A 96 -3.35 -12.19 -1.64
N GLU A 97 -4.66 -11.93 -1.75
CA GLU A 97 -5.32 -11.72 -3.04
C GLU A 97 -5.01 -10.36 -3.63
N ALA A 98 -4.91 -9.32 -2.79
CA ALA A 98 -4.44 -8.01 -3.19
C ALA A 98 -3.01 -8.08 -3.76
N ILE A 99 -2.11 -8.80 -3.08
CA ILE A 99 -0.74 -9.02 -3.53
C ILE A 99 -0.70 -9.79 -4.85
N ALA A 100 -1.37 -10.94 -4.93
CA ALA A 100 -1.40 -11.75 -6.15
C ALA A 100 -1.98 -10.98 -7.35
N TYR A 101 -3.01 -10.16 -7.12
CA TYR A 101 -3.59 -9.30 -8.14
C TYR A 101 -2.56 -8.28 -8.66
N VAL A 102 -1.90 -7.53 -7.77
CA VAL A 102 -0.91 -6.53 -8.18
C VAL A 102 0.30 -7.18 -8.85
N GLU A 103 0.83 -8.29 -8.30
CA GLU A 103 1.97 -8.99 -8.86
C GLU A 103 1.71 -9.53 -10.28
N SER A 104 0.48 -9.90 -10.60
CA SER A 104 0.10 -10.31 -11.96
C SER A 104 0.17 -9.17 -12.99
N LEU A 105 0.22 -7.91 -12.53
CA LEU A 105 0.20 -6.69 -13.34
C LEU A 105 1.50 -5.88 -13.26
N LEU A 106 2.36 -6.14 -12.28
CA LEU A 106 3.59 -5.39 -12.05
C LEU A 106 4.56 -5.51 -13.22
N ARG A 107 5.12 -4.37 -13.63
CA ARG A 107 6.24 -4.29 -14.56
C ARG A 107 7.57 -4.07 -13.82
N PRO A 108 8.72 -4.42 -14.42
CA PRO A 108 10.05 -4.25 -13.81
C PRO A 108 10.35 -2.87 -13.21
N GLU A 109 9.79 -1.81 -13.79
CA GLU A 109 9.98 -0.41 -13.42
C GLU A 109 8.98 0.06 -12.37
N ASP A 110 7.93 -0.71 -12.10
CA ASP A 110 6.86 -0.34 -11.18
C ASP A 110 7.34 -0.41 -9.71
N THR A 111 6.67 0.36 -8.86
CA THR A 111 6.87 0.34 -7.41
C THR A 111 5.57 -0.04 -6.71
N LEU A 112 5.63 -1.05 -5.84
CA LEU A 112 4.55 -1.47 -4.94
C LEU A 112 4.88 -1.07 -3.50
N VAL A 113 3.95 -0.36 -2.86
CA VAL A 113 3.97 -0.07 -1.43
C VAL A 113 2.79 -0.79 -0.76
N ILE A 114 3.08 -1.50 0.33
CA ILE A 114 2.06 -2.17 1.16
C ILE A 114 2.12 -1.57 2.56
N THR A 115 1.02 -0.97 3.01
CA THR A 115 0.96 -0.21 4.26
C THR A 115 -0.46 -0.14 4.86
N GLY A 116 -0.70 0.75 5.82
CA GLY A 116 -2.01 1.04 6.41
C GLY A 116 -2.19 0.44 7.81
N SER A 117 -1.52 -0.68 8.10
CA SER A 117 -1.46 -1.27 9.43
C SER A 117 -0.32 -2.28 9.58
N LEU A 118 0.11 -2.51 10.82
CA LEU A 118 1.08 -3.57 11.12
C LEU A 118 0.53 -4.97 10.82
N TYR A 119 -0.79 -5.16 10.84
CA TYR A 119 -1.45 -6.42 10.48
C TYR A 119 -1.38 -6.67 8.97
N THR A 120 -1.71 -5.66 8.15
CA THR A 120 -1.56 -5.73 6.69
C THR A 120 -0.12 -6.02 6.30
N VAL A 121 0.84 -5.34 6.93
CA VAL A 121 2.27 -5.59 6.71
C VAL A 121 2.68 -6.98 7.21
N GLY A 122 2.13 -7.45 8.33
CA GLY A 122 2.37 -8.79 8.87
C GLY A 122 1.92 -9.90 7.91
N GLU A 123 0.71 -9.80 7.38
CA GLU A 123 0.20 -10.72 6.36
C GLU A 123 0.99 -10.65 5.07
N ALA A 124 1.35 -9.45 4.61
CA ALA A 124 2.21 -9.28 3.44
C ALA A 124 3.59 -9.92 3.66
N LYS A 125 4.19 -9.75 4.84
CA LYS A 125 5.43 -10.43 5.22
C LYS A 125 5.29 -11.94 5.22
N ALA A 126 4.14 -12.48 5.65
CA ALA A 126 3.88 -13.91 5.59
C ALA A 126 3.79 -14.42 4.15
N VAL A 127 3.13 -13.67 3.25
CA VAL A 127 3.10 -13.97 1.80
C VAL A 127 4.51 -13.98 1.21
N TYR A 128 5.34 -13.01 1.60
CA TYR A 128 6.74 -12.95 1.18
C TYR A 128 7.68 -13.87 1.98
N SER A 129 7.24 -14.54 3.03
CA SER A 129 8.13 -15.40 3.81
C SER A 129 8.51 -16.65 2.99
N GLY A 130 9.78 -16.68 2.55
CA GLY A 130 10.29 -17.54 1.47
C GLY A 130 11.00 -16.76 0.35
N THR A 131 10.81 -15.44 0.30
CA THR A 131 11.43 -14.46 -0.62
C THR A 131 11.74 -13.15 0.12
N VAL A 132 13.01 -12.73 0.15
CA VAL A 132 13.40 -11.51 0.88
C VAL A 132 12.75 -10.25 0.25
N PRO A 133 11.91 -9.48 0.97
CA PRO A 133 11.39 -8.20 0.47
C PRO A 133 12.54 -7.22 0.24
N SER A 134 12.44 -6.38 -0.81
CA SER A 134 13.53 -5.49 -1.19
C SER A 134 13.88 -4.42 -0.14
N LEU A 135 12.90 -3.96 0.66
CA LEU A 135 13.12 -3.06 1.80
C LEU A 135 12.01 -3.23 2.85
N LEU A 136 12.37 -3.14 4.14
CA LEU A 136 11.46 -3.10 5.28
C LEU A 136 11.67 -1.81 6.07
N ARG A 137 10.60 -1.05 6.34
CA ARG A 137 10.62 0.11 7.24
C ARG A 137 9.55 -0.05 8.34
N GLY A 138 9.92 0.29 9.57
CA GLY A 138 9.07 0.28 10.77
C GLY A 138 8.75 1.69 11.22
#